data_AF-A0A821ZVT8-F1
#
_entry.id   AF-A0A821ZVT8-F1
#
_cell.length_a   1.000
_cell.length_b   1.000
_cell.length_c   1.000
_cell.angle_alpha   90.00
_cell.angle_beta   90.00
_cell.angle_gamma   90.00
#
_symmetry.space_group_name_H-M   'P 1'
#
loop_
_entity.id
_entity.type
_entity.pdbx_description
1 polymer ?
#
loop_
_entity_poly.entity_id
_entity_poly.type
_entity_poly.pdbx_seq_one_letter_code
_entity_poly.pdbx_strand_id
1 'polypeptide(L)'
;MLLITCYLLLSTVFVIAVDSSSFVKVKNGRLYLDNHDYFFVGTNFWYGANLASVGTGGNRMRLIRELDHLHALGVNNLRVQAGSEGPDTEPWRIIPSMQPSPGIYNADVLDGLDFLLYEMSKRQMRAVMCLNNFWHWSGGFAQYVVWANGMATAIPYPGSYEQFEIFSAQFYGLTKATELFDNHIRFLLSRTNRYTNVAYTNDTTI
;
A
#
# COMPACT_ATOMS: atom_id res chain seq x y z
N MET A 1 -12.32 76.49 -2.12
CA MET A 1 -11.84 75.47 -3.08
C MET A 1 -10.98 74.48 -2.29
N LEU A 2 -11.58 73.41 -1.74
CA LEU A 2 -10.86 72.39 -0.97
C LEU A 2 -10.55 71.21 -1.90
N LEU A 3 -9.26 70.89 -2.07
CA LEU A 3 -8.78 69.71 -2.78
C LEU A 3 -8.62 68.56 -1.76
N ILE A 4 -9.42 67.52 -1.90
CA ILE A 4 -9.28 66.27 -1.14
C ILE A 4 -8.42 65.32 -1.97
N THR A 5 -7.20 65.05 -1.50
CA THR A 5 -6.29 64.08 -2.11
C THR A 5 -6.60 62.70 -1.54
N CYS A 6 -7.16 61.81 -2.38
CA CYS A 6 -7.48 60.44 -2.01
C CYS A 6 -6.27 59.53 -2.33
N TYR A 7 -5.60 59.01 -1.30
CA TYR A 7 -4.57 57.99 -1.49
C TYR A 7 -5.21 56.60 -1.57
N LEU A 8 -5.11 55.96 -2.75
CA LEU A 8 -5.42 54.54 -2.90
C LEU A 8 -4.22 53.71 -2.42
N LEU A 9 -4.41 52.95 -1.34
CA LEU A 9 -3.50 51.89 -0.90
C LEU A 9 -3.77 50.63 -1.73
N LEU A 10 -2.91 50.35 -2.71
CA LEU A 10 -2.86 49.02 -3.33
C LEU A 10 -2.18 48.05 -2.36
N SER A 11 -2.95 47.12 -1.82
CA SER A 11 -2.41 45.95 -1.12
C SER A 11 -2.09 44.87 -2.15
N THR A 12 -0.81 44.55 -2.29
CA THR A 12 -0.36 43.40 -3.08
C THR A 12 -0.58 42.12 -2.26
N VAL A 13 -1.56 41.33 -2.66
CA VAL A 13 -1.76 39.98 -2.11
C VAL A 13 -0.71 39.06 -2.73
N PHE A 14 0.29 38.67 -1.95
CA PHE A 14 1.20 37.58 -2.31
C PHE A 14 0.44 36.26 -2.19
N VAL A 15 0.05 35.68 -3.32
CA VAL A 15 -0.40 34.29 -3.37
C VAL A 15 0.86 33.42 -3.34
N ILE A 16 1.19 32.89 -2.16
CA ILE A 16 2.20 31.84 -2.05
C ILE A 16 1.54 30.59 -2.64
N ALA A 17 2.03 30.15 -3.80
CA ALA A 17 1.72 28.82 -4.31
C ALA A 17 2.34 27.80 -3.34
N VAL A 18 1.53 27.30 -2.40
CA VAL A 18 1.86 26.13 -1.62
C VAL A 18 1.86 24.97 -2.61
N ASP A 19 3.02 24.35 -2.83
CA ASP A 19 3.11 23.06 -3.52
C ASP A 19 2.30 22.05 -2.69
N SER A 20 1.03 21.87 -3.07
CA SER A 20 -0.04 21.32 -2.22
C SER A 20 0.02 19.80 -2.02
N SER A 21 1.14 19.16 -2.33
CA SER A 21 1.27 17.72 -2.20
C SER A 21 2.36 17.34 -1.17
N SER A 22 1.91 16.94 0.02
CA SER A 22 2.74 16.43 1.12
C SER A 22 3.23 14.99 0.87
N PHE A 23 3.66 14.69 -0.36
CA PHE A 23 4.30 13.42 -0.69
C PHE A 23 5.74 13.40 -0.19
N VAL A 24 6.21 12.21 0.18
CA VAL A 24 7.63 11.97 0.45
C VAL A 24 8.40 12.04 -0.87
N LYS A 25 9.41 12.91 -0.94
CA LYS A 25 10.25 13.15 -2.12
C LYS A 25 11.68 12.72 -1.88
N VAL A 26 12.42 12.43 -2.94
CA VAL A 26 13.87 12.16 -2.87
C VAL A 26 14.63 13.39 -3.38
N LYS A 27 15.61 13.86 -2.62
CA LYS A 27 16.56 14.90 -3.05
C LYS A 27 17.93 14.59 -2.48
N ASN A 28 18.95 14.54 -3.34
CA ASN A 28 20.35 14.30 -2.96
C ASN A 28 20.55 13.07 -2.05
N GLY A 29 19.86 11.97 -2.34
CA GLY A 29 19.97 10.72 -1.56
C GLY A 29 19.27 10.74 -0.19
N ARG A 30 18.46 11.76 0.10
CA ARG A 30 17.66 11.87 1.32
C ARG A 30 16.17 11.96 1.00
N LEU A 31 15.35 11.54 1.95
CA LEU A 31 13.90 11.72 1.90
C LEU A 31 13.52 13.09 2.47
N TYR A 32 12.51 13.72 1.85
CA TYR A 32 11.96 15.01 2.25
C TYR A 32 10.44 14.95 2.34
N LEU A 33 9.88 15.62 3.33
CA LEU A 33 8.44 15.81 3.49
C LEU A 33 8.20 17.26 3.90
N ASP A 34 7.29 17.95 3.20
CA ASP A 34 6.94 19.36 3.47
C ASP A 34 8.18 20.29 3.61
N ASN A 35 9.16 20.11 2.71
CA ASN A 35 10.44 20.83 2.69
C ASN A 35 11.41 20.59 3.87
N HIS A 36 11.15 19.58 4.71
CA HIS A 36 12.03 19.16 5.80
C HIS A 36 12.61 17.78 5.55
N ASP A 37 13.78 17.49 6.14
CA ASP A 37 14.37 16.14 6.12
C ASP A 37 13.37 15.16 6.76
N TYR A 38 13.02 14.10 6.03
CA TYR A 38 12.13 13.05 6.52
C TYR A 38 12.94 11.81 6.90
N PHE A 39 13.00 11.49 8.18
CA PHE A 39 13.68 10.29 8.67
C PHE A 39 12.70 9.13 8.78
N PHE A 40 13.04 8.01 8.15
CA PHE A 40 12.27 6.78 8.22
C PHE A 40 12.46 6.13 9.60
N VAL A 41 11.42 6.14 10.43
CA VAL A 41 11.36 5.38 11.68
C VAL A 41 10.19 4.42 11.54
N GLY A 42 10.49 3.21 11.07
CA GLY A 42 9.45 2.31 10.60
C GLY A 42 9.51 0.88 11.11
N THR A 43 8.43 0.15 10.88
CA THR A 43 8.31 -1.29 11.16
C THR A 43 7.57 -2.01 10.04
N ASN A 44 7.72 -3.33 9.97
CA ASN A 44 6.90 -4.16 9.11
C ASN A 44 5.55 -4.43 9.78
N PHE A 45 4.47 -4.16 9.05
CA PHE A 45 3.09 -4.31 9.51
C PHE A 45 2.24 -5.00 8.41
N TRP A 46 2.78 -6.11 7.89
CA TRP A 46 2.26 -6.82 6.71
C TRP A 46 0.80 -7.27 6.85
N TYR A 47 0.36 -7.58 8.07
CA TYR A 47 -1.00 -8.06 8.35
C TYR A 47 -2.03 -6.93 8.47
N GLY A 48 -1.65 -5.66 8.30
CA GLY A 48 -2.50 -4.51 8.58
C GLY A 48 -3.85 -4.54 7.84
N ALA A 49 -3.84 -4.84 6.54
CA ALA A 49 -5.08 -4.91 5.76
C ALA A 49 -6.03 -6.03 6.25
N ASN A 50 -5.50 -7.22 6.51
CA ASN A 50 -6.28 -8.34 7.04
C ASN A 50 -6.80 -8.06 8.46
N LEU A 51 -5.99 -7.43 9.33
CA LEU A 51 -6.42 -7.03 10.67
C LEU A 51 -7.50 -5.94 10.62
N ALA A 52 -7.47 -5.08 9.61
CA ALA A 52 -8.45 -4.03 9.40
C ALA A 52 -9.73 -4.50 8.70
N SER A 53 -9.74 -5.72 8.15
CA SER A 53 -10.88 -6.32 7.46
C SER A 53 -12.13 -6.33 8.34
N VAL A 54 -13.30 -6.19 7.71
CA VAL A 54 -14.61 -6.43 8.36
C VAL A 54 -15.03 -7.91 8.33
N GLY A 55 -14.33 -8.73 7.54
CA GLY A 55 -14.57 -10.15 7.40
C GLY A 55 -13.77 -11.00 8.41
N THR A 56 -13.63 -12.29 8.09
CA THR A 56 -12.96 -13.27 8.94
C THR A 56 -11.53 -12.86 9.30
N GLY A 57 -11.20 -12.92 10.59
CA GLY A 57 -9.87 -12.59 11.13
C GLY A 57 -9.63 -11.10 11.41
N GLY A 58 -10.56 -10.22 11.00
CA GLY A 58 -10.48 -8.79 11.25
C GLY A 58 -10.67 -8.38 12.72
N ASN A 59 -9.97 -7.33 13.14
CA ASN A 59 -10.09 -6.71 14.46
C ASN A 59 -9.62 -5.24 14.43
N ARG A 60 -10.52 -4.33 14.03
CA ARG A 60 -10.25 -2.89 13.93
C ARG A 60 -9.89 -2.21 15.26
N MET A 61 -10.48 -2.66 16.37
CA MET A 61 -10.13 -2.13 17.69
C MET A 61 -8.68 -2.44 18.03
N ARG A 62 -8.22 -3.66 17.71
CA ARG A 62 -6.81 -4.02 17.85
C ARG A 62 -5.92 -3.20 16.91
N LEU A 63 -6.30 -3.03 15.65
CA LEU A 63 -5.57 -2.19 14.71
C LEU A 63 -5.34 -0.78 15.25
N ILE A 64 -6.43 -0.10 15.67
CA ILE A 64 -6.37 1.26 16.23
C ILE A 64 -5.40 1.32 17.41
N ARG A 65 -5.52 0.39 18.35
CA ARG A 65 -4.63 0.32 19.52
C ARG A 65 -3.16 0.08 19.13
N GLU A 66 -2.89 -0.76 18.14
CA GLU A 66 -1.53 -0.99 17.66
C GLU A 66 -0.95 0.25 16.98
N LEU A 67 -1.72 0.94 16.14
CA LEU A 67 -1.29 2.19 15.51
C LEU A 67 -1.06 3.30 16.54
N ASP A 68 -1.92 3.43 17.56
CA ASP A 68 -1.72 4.37 18.67
C ASP A 68 -0.43 4.08 19.43
N HIS A 69 -0.17 2.80 19.71
CA HIS A 69 1.04 2.39 20.42
C HIS A 69 2.30 2.69 19.59
N LEU A 70 2.29 2.34 18.30
CA LEU A 70 3.40 2.63 17.39
C LEU A 70 3.64 4.14 17.25
N HIS A 71 2.58 4.93 17.13
CA HIS A 71 2.67 6.38 17.08
C HIS A 71 3.29 6.96 18.35
N ALA A 72 2.87 6.50 19.53
CA ALA A 72 3.42 6.92 20.81
C ALA A 72 4.92 6.58 20.97
N LEU A 73 5.40 5.54 20.28
CA LEU A 73 6.83 5.18 20.20
C LEU A 73 7.61 5.99 19.14
N GLY A 74 6.94 6.88 18.40
CA GLY A 74 7.56 7.70 17.35
C GLY A 74 7.69 7.00 15.99
N VAL A 75 7.04 5.86 15.78
CA VAL A 75 6.99 5.21 14.46
C VAL A 75 6.17 6.07 13.51
N ASN A 76 6.76 6.39 12.36
CA ASN A 76 6.16 7.23 11.32
C ASN A 76 5.99 6.51 9.98
N ASN A 77 6.51 5.28 9.81
CA ASN A 77 6.38 4.54 8.56
C ASN A 77 6.04 3.06 8.78
N LEU A 78 5.08 2.54 8.04
CA LEU A 78 4.72 1.12 8.05
C LEU A 78 4.93 0.52 6.66
N ARG A 79 5.69 -0.58 6.61
CA ARG A 79 5.72 -1.43 5.41
C ARG A 79 4.60 -2.47 5.50
N VAL A 80 3.63 -2.38 4.60
CA VAL A 80 2.39 -3.18 4.63
C VAL A 80 2.30 -4.09 3.40
N GLN A 81 1.57 -5.20 3.51
CA GLN A 81 1.31 -6.07 2.36
C GLN A 81 0.05 -5.59 1.65
N ALA A 82 0.19 -5.29 0.35
CA ALA A 82 -0.88 -4.82 -0.52
C ALA A 82 -1.18 -5.80 -1.67
N GLY A 83 -0.51 -6.96 -1.70
CA GLY A 83 -0.85 -8.08 -2.58
C GLY A 83 -0.84 -9.39 -1.79
N SER A 84 -1.93 -10.15 -1.82
CA SER A 84 -1.96 -11.51 -1.30
C SER A 84 -2.86 -12.37 -2.17
N GLU A 85 -2.32 -13.48 -2.65
CA GLU A 85 -2.90 -14.32 -3.68
C GLU A 85 -3.41 -15.66 -3.12
N GLY A 86 -4.65 -15.98 -3.47
CA GLY A 86 -5.25 -17.29 -3.20
C GLY A 86 -4.78 -18.37 -4.18
N PRO A 87 -5.50 -19.50 -4.30
CA PRO A 87 -6.77 -19.78 -3.62
C PRO A 87 -6.59 -19.94 -2.11
N ASP A 88 -7.62 -19.60 -1.34
CA ASP A 88 -7.61 -19.65 0.14
C ASP A 88 -7.51 -21.08 0.71
N THR A 89 -7.54 -22.11 -0.14
CA THR A 89 -7.34 -23.51 0.23
C THR A 89 -5.86 -23.90 0.33
N GLU A 90 -4.96 -23.07 -0.15
CA GLU A 90 -3.53 -23.36 -0.17
C GLU A 90 -2.86 -23.14 1.19
N PRO A 91 -1.86 -23.96 1.55
CA PRO A 91 -1.18 -23.85 2.84
C PRO A 91 -0.22 -22.65 2.92
N TRP A 92 0.18 -22.35 4.16
CA TRP A 92 1.27 -21.44 4.55
C TRP A 92 1.17 -20.01 4.05
N ARG A 93 -0.03 -19.55 3.71
CA ARG A 93 -0.28 -18.18 3.26
C ARG A 93 -1.32 -17.46 4.11
N ILE A 94 -1.39 -16.14 3.93
CA ILE A 94 -2.42 -15.29 4.52
C ILE A 94 -3.79 -15.72 3.99
N ILE A 95 -4.74 -15.91 4.91
CA ILE A 95 -6.15 -16.20 4.61
C ILE A 95 -7.02 -15.27 5.47
N PRO A 96 -8.07 -14.63 4.90
CA PRO A 96 -8.41 -14.64 3.47
C PRO A 96 -7.40 -13.84 2.62
N SER A 97 -7.20 -14.25 1.37
CA SER A 97 -6.37 -13.53 0.40
C SER A 97 -7.08 -12.27 -0.11
N MET A 98 -6.31 -11.27 -0.52
CA MET A 98 -6.82 -10.07 -1.19
C MET A 98 -7.30 -10.39 -2.60
N GLN A 99 -6.58 -11.26 -3.31
CA GLN A 99 -6.86 -11.68 -4.67
C GLN A 99 -6.99 -13.21 -4.72
N PRO A 100 -8.18 -13.78 -4.44
CA PRO A 100 -8.39 -15.23 -4.46
C PRO A 100 -8.11 -15.88 -5.81
N SER A 101 -8.34 -15.16 -6.91
CA SER A 101 -8.00 -15.57 -8.28
C SER A 101 -7.66 -14.35 -9.14
N PRO A 102 -7.00 -14.52 -10.31
CA PRO A 102 -6.59 -13.38 -11.14
C PRO A 102 -7.74 -12.42 -11.47
N GLY A 103 -7.55 -11.15 -11.14
CA GLY A 103 -8.53 -10.08 -11.36
C GLY A 103 -9.76 -10.09 -10.44
N ILE A 104 -9.92 -11.08 -9.57
CA ILE A 104 -11.04 -11.17 -8.61
C ILE A 104 -10.51 -10.80 -7.23
N TYR A 105 -11.15 -9.84 -6.57
CA TYR A 105 -10.68 -9.32 -5.29
C TYR A 105 -11.67 -9.54 -4.15
N ASN A 106 -11.13 -9.80 -2.98
CA ASN A 106 -11.88 -9.84 -1.73
C ASN A 106 -12.17 -8.41 -1.26
N ALA A 107 -13.45 -8.02 -1.30
CA ALA A 107 -13.89 -6.67 -0.94
C ALA A 107 -13.62 -6.32 0.52
N ASP A 108 -13.67 -7.28 1.44
CA ASP A 108 -13.47 -7.04 2.88
C ASP A 108 -12.00 -6.78 3.19
N VAL A 109 -11.08 -7.49 2.53
CA VAL A 109 -9.62 -7.25 2.69
C VAL A 109 -9.23 -5.91 2.07
N LEU A 110 -9.81 -5.55 0.93
CA LEU A 110 -9.60 -4.24 0.30
C LEU A 110 -10.17 -3.08 1.14
N ASP A 111 -11.35 -3.28 1.73
CA ASP A 111 -11.93 -2.35 2.72
C ASP A 111 -11.03 -2.21 3.95
N GLY A 112 -10.41 -3.31 4.39
CA GLY A 112 -9.39 -3.31 5.42
C GLY A 112 -8.17 -2.46 5.04
N LEU A 113 -7.66 -2.59 3.81
CA LEU A 113 -6.55 -1.75 3.35
C LEU A 113 -6.92 -0.26 3.33
N ASP A 114 -8.13 0.10 2.88
CA ASP A 114 -8.62 1.48 2.95
C ASP A 114 -8.67 2.00 4.38
N PHE A 115 -9.20 1.18 5.30
CA PHE A 115 -9.32 1.54 6.71
C PHE A 115 -7.95 1.70 7.38
N LEU A 116 -6.99 0.83 7.05
CA LEU A 116 -5.60 0.93 7.50
C LEU A 116 -5.00 2.27 7.10
N LEU A 117 -5.05 2.63 5.81
CA LEU A 117 -4.49 3.89 5.32
C LEU A 117 -5.20 5.10 5.94
N TYR A 118 -6.52 5.03 6.08
CA TYR A 118 -7.30 6.06 6.76
C TYR A 118 -6.84 6.24 8.22
N GLU A 119 -6.68 5.17 8.99
CA GLU A 119 -6.20 5.25 10.37
C GLU A 119 -4.73 5.67 10.49
N MET A 120 -3.88 5.27 9.55
CA MET A 120 -2.49 5.75 9.46
C MET A 120 -2.42 7.27 9.24
N SER A 121 -3.27 7.80 8.35
CA SER A 121 -3.29 9.23 8.03
C SER A 121 -3.59 10.11 9.25
N LYS A 122 -4.50 9.66 10.14
CA LYS A 122 -4.82 10.34 11.41
C LYS A 122 -3.63 10.50 12.35
N ARG A 123 -2.62 9.64 12.19
CA ARG A 123 -1.39 9.59 12.99
C ARG A 123 -0.18 10.09 12.22
N GLN A 124 -0.40 10.69 11.04
CA GLN A 124 0.65 11.20 10.15
C GLN A 124 1.70 10.13 9.77
N MET A 125 1.29 8.86 9.75
CA MET A 125 2.14 7.77 9.31
C MET A 125 2.18 7.70 7.77
N ARG A 126 3.24 7.08 7.24
CA ARG A 126 3.43 6.80 5.81
C ARG A 126 3.47 5.30 5.54
N ALA A 127 3.03 4.87 4.37
CA ALA A 127 2.89 3.46 4.00
C ALA A 127 3.84 3.11 2.85
N VAL A 128 4.73 2.15 3.07
CA VAL A 128 5.38 1.44 1.96
C VAL A 128 4.49 0.25 1.57
N MET A 129 3.85 0.36 0.41
CA MET A 129 2.92 -0.64 -0.11
C MET A 129 3.66 -1.76 -0.85
N CYS A 130 3.80 -2.94 -0.25
CA CYS A 130 4.40 -4.09 -0.92
C CYS A 130 3.36 -4.79 -1.80
N LEU A 131 3.52 -4.68 -3.12
CA LEU A 131 2.49 -5.10 -4.10
C LEU A 131 2.55 -6.58 -4.49
N ASN A 132 3.66 -7.26 -4.18
CA ASN A 132 3.85 -8.69 -4.44
C ASN A 132 4.84 -9.26 -3.43
N ASN A 133 5.19 -10.53 -3.58
CA ASN A 133 6.11 -11.23 -2.72
C ASN A 133 6.83 -12.33 -3.48
N PHE A 134 8.13 -12.48 -3.25
CA PHE A 134 8.86 -13.63 -3.78
C PHE A 134 8.47 -14.93 -3.06
N TRP A 135 8.10 -14.82 -1.79
CA TRP A 135 7.81 -15.94 -0.90
C TRP A 135 6.33 -16.32 -0.87
N HIS A 136 6.08 -17.55 -0.45
CA HIS A 136 4.76 -18.17 -0.46
C HIS A 136 3.75 -17.60 0.54
N TRP A 137 4.20 -16.89 1.58
CA TRP A 137 3.32 -16.55 2.71
C TRP A 137 2.19 -15.57 2.36
N SER A 138 2.25 -14.95 1.19
CA SER A 138 1.12 -14.21 0.61
C SER A 138 0.70 -14.77 -0.74
N GLY A 139 1.04 -16.01 -1.08
CA GLY A 139 0.98 -16.55 -2.45
C GLY A 139 2.18 -16.09 -3.26
N GLY A 140 2.18 -14.84 -3.74
CA GLY A 140 3.32 -14.20 -4.37
C GLY A 140 3.61 -14.68 -5.79
N PHE A 141 4.84 -14.45 -6.26
CA PHE A 141 5.30 -14.79 -7.62
C PHE A 141 5.04 -16.24 -7.99
N ALA A 142 5.29 -17.20 -7.08
CA ALA A 142 4.97 -18.61 -7.32
C ALA A 142 3.48 -18.84 -7.66
N GLN A 143 2.57 -18.08 -7.05
CA GLN A 143 1.15 -18.17 -7.36
C GLN A 143 0.81 -17.58 -8.74
N TYR A 144 1.48 -16.51 -9.15
CA TYR A 144 1.38 -15.98 -10.51
C TYR A 144 1.93 -16.96 -11.56
N VAL A 145 3.00 -17.71 -11.24
CA VAL A 145 3.53 -18.79 -12.10
C VAL A 145 2.47 -19.87 -12.33
N VAL A 146 1.76 -20.29 -11.27
CA VAL A 146 0.64 -21.24 -11.38
C VAL A 146 -0.52 -20.66 -12.20
N TRP A 147 -0.92 -19.41 -11.94
CA TRP A 147 -2.02 -18.77 -12.67
C TRP A 147 -1.74 -18.48 -14.14
N ALA A 148 -0.46 -18.34 -14.53
CA ALA A 148 -0.06 -18.20 -15.92
C ALA A 148 -0.34 -19.46 -16.76
N ASN A 149 -0.74 -20.57 -16.12
CA ASN A 149 -1.35 -21.79 -16.69
C ASN A 149 -0.64 -22.39 -17.91
N GLY A 150 0.71 -22.32 -17.92
CA GLY A 150 1.52 -22.85 -19.02
C GLY A 150 2.69 -23.76 -18.62
N MET A 151 3.13 -23.73 -17.35
CA MET A 151 4.35 -24.45 -16.92
C MET A 151 4.15 -25.32 -15.66
N ALA A 152 3.16 -25.04 -14.81
CA ALA A 152 2.92 -25.81 -13.60
C ALA A 152 1.47 -25.68 -13.10
N THR A 153 0.95 -26.74 -12.48
CA THR A 153 -0.41 -26.79 -11.92
C THR A 153 -0.46 -26.56 -10.41
N ALA A 154 0.69 -26.56 -9.73
CA ALA A 154 0.81 -26.36 -8.29
C ALA A 154 2.19 -25.81 -7.90
N ILE A 155 2.25 -25.15 -6.74
CA ILE A 155 3.51 -24.71 -6.13
C ILE A 155 4.21 -25.94 -5.49
N PRO A 156 5.54 -26.10 -5.61
CA PRO A 156 6.26 -27.28 -5.13
C PRO A 156 6.43 -27.30 -3.60
N TYR A 157 5.33 -27.45 -2.87
CA TYR A 157 5.26 -27.58 -1.41
C TYR A 157 5.36 -29.04 -0.94
N PRO A 158 5.96 -29.37 0.24
CA PRO A 158 6.89 -28.58 1.08
C PRO A 158 8.33 -28.64 0.56
N GLY A 159 8.56 -28.50 -0.76
CA GLY A 159 9.87 -28.65 -1.39
C GLY A 159 10.99 -27.80 -0.78
N SER A 160 12.23 -28.02 -1.21
CA SER A 160 13.37 -27.25 -0.68
C SER A 160 13.23 -25.75 -1.00
N TYR A 161 13.88 -24.90 -0.20
CA TYR A 161 13.94 -23.46 -0.51
C TYR A 161 14.49 -23.20 -1.92
N GLU A 162 15.54 -23.93 -2.32
CA GLU A 162 16.12 -23.84 -3.66
C GLU A 162 15.08 -24.20 -4.75
N GLN A 163 14.32 -25.28 -4.56
CA GLN A 163 13.28 -25.66 -5.51
C GLN A 163 12.18 -24.60 -5.61
N PHE A 164 11.77 -24.03 -4.46
CA PHE A 164 10.81 -22.94 -4.42
C PHE A 164 11.33 -21.66 -5.07
N GLU A 165 12.59 -21.29 -4.83
CA GLU A 165 13.25 -20.12 -5.41
C GLU A 165 13.32 -20.24 -6.93
N ILE A 166 13.79 -21.38 -7.45
CA ILE A 166 13.84 -21.66 -8.89
C ILE A 166 12.44 -21.57 -9.50
N PHE A 167 11.43 -22.12 -8.82
CA PHE A 167 10.05 -22.06 -9.27
C PHE A 167 9.49 -20.63 -9.29
N SER A 168 9.65 -19.90 -8.18
CA SER A 168 9.17 -18.53 -8.01
C SER A 168 9.84 -17.57 -9.01
N ALA A 169 11.13 -17.75 -9.27
CA ALA A 169 11.90 -16.95 -10.22
C ALA A 169 11.44 -17.08 -11.69
N GLN A 170 10.70 -18.13 -12.05
CA GLN A 170 10.10 -18.25 -13.39
C GLN A 170 9.14 -17.10 -13.70
N PHE A 171 8.57 -16.46 -12.66
CA PHE A 171 7.73 -15.28 -12.79
C PHE A 171 8.33 -14.22 -13.72
N TYR A 172 9.61 -13.92 -13.57
CA TYR A 172 10.28 -12.87 -14.34
C TYR A 172 10.42 -13.19 -15.84
N GLY A 173 10.39 -14.48 -16.21
CA GLY A 173 10.46 -14.95 -17.60
C GLY A 173 9.09 -15.22 -18.22
N LEU A 174 8.01 -15.16 -17.44
CA LEU A 174 6.67 -15.52 -17.88
C LEU A 174 5.84 -14.27 -18.16
N THR A 175 5.72 -13.90 -19.44
CA THR A 175 4.92 -12.74 -19.90
C THR A 175 3.51 -12.75 -19.31
N LYS A 176 2.85 -13.91 -19.26
CA LYS A 176 1.50 -14.00 -18.71
C LYS A 176 1.48 -13.73 -17.20
N ALA A 177 2.48 -14.19 -16.45
CA ALA A 177 2.57 -13.96 -15.01
C ALA A 177 2.81 -12.46 -14.73
N THR A 178 3.69 -11.81 -15.48
CA THR A 178 3.94 -10.37 -15.34
C THR A 178 2.73 -9.53 -15.74
N GLU A 179 2.00 -9.89 -16.80
CA GLU A 179 0.75 -9.22 -17.19
C GLU A 179 -0.32 -9.30 -16.08
N LEU A 180 -0.48 -10.46 -15.45
CA LEU A 180 -1.41 -10.63 -14.34
C LEU A 180 -1.03 -9.74 -13.16
N PHE A 181 0.26 -9.63 -12.86
CA PHE A 181 0.73 -8.74 -11.80
C PHE A 181 0.56 -7.25 -12.17
N ASP A 182 0.86 -6.86 -13.40
CA ASP A 182 0.62 -5.49 -13.88
C ASP A 182 -0.86 -5.10 -13.75
N ASN A 183 -1.77 -6.04 -14.00
CA ASN A 183 -3.20 -5.82 -13.78
C ASN A 183 -3.52 -5.58 -12.30
N HIS A 184 -2.85 -6.28 -11.38
CA HIS A 184 -2.98 -6.03 -9.95
C HIS A 184 -2.45 -4.64 -9.55
N ILE A 185 -1.30 -4.23 -10.07
CA ILE A 185 -0.76 -2.88 -9.86
C ILE A 185 -1.77 -1.84 -10.37
N ARG A 186 -2.25 -1.98 -11.61
CA ARG A 186 -3.24 -1.06 -12.21
C ARG A 186 -4.52 -0.99 -11.40
N PHE A 187 -5.00 -2.13 -10.91
CA PHE A 187 -6.17 -2.18 -10.04
C PHE A 187 -5.98 -1.35 -8.77
N LEU A 188 -4.87 -1.52 -8.05
CA LEU A 188 -4.59 -0.74 -6.84
C LEU A 188 -4.37 0.74 -7.12
N LEU A 189 -3.66 1.09 -8.19
CA LEU A 189 -3.47 2.49 -8.59
C LEU A 189 -4.79 3.18 -8.98
N SER A 190 -5.77 2.42 -9.49
CA SER A 190 -7.11 2.93 -9.81
C SER A 190 -8.03 3.04 -8.59
N ARG A 191 -7.62 2.50 -7.43
CA ARG A 191 -8.45 2.45 -6.23
C ARG A 191 -8.62 3.82 -5.62
N THR A 192 -9.84 4.12 -5.17
CA THR A 192 -10.16 5.28 -4.34
C THR A 192 -10.49 4.77 -2.94
N ASN A 193 -9.83 5.33 -1.93
CA ASN A 193 -10.07 4.98 -0.53
C ASN A 193 -11.49 5.40 -0.16
N ARG A 194 -12.33 4.46 0.27
CA ARG A 194 -13.75 4.75 0.56
C ARG A 194 -13.99 5.62 1.79
N TYR A 195 -13.03 5.72 2.72
CA TYR A 195 -13.17 6.50 3.96
C TYR A 195 -12.76 7.95 3.76
N THR A 196 -11.85 8.22 2.82
CA THR A 196 -11.35 9.58 2.53
C THR A 196 -11.82 10.13 1.19
N ASN A 197 -12.33 9.27 0.30
CA ASN A 197 -12.64 9.59 -1.11
C ASN A 197 -11.43 10.10 -1.91
N VAL A 198 -10.22 9.71 -1.50
CA VAL A 198 -8.96 10.06 -2.17
C VAL A 198 -8.46 8.88 -3.00
N ALA A 199 -8.14 9.12 -4.26
CA ALA A 199 -7.49 8.12 -5.11
C ALA A 199 -6.13 7.73 -4.49
N TYR A 200 -5.76 6.46 -4.50
CA TYR A 200 -4.49 6.00 -3.91
C TYR A 200 -3.27 6.73 -4.51
N THR A 201 -3.32 7.09 -5.80
CA THR A 201 -2.29 7.89 -6.48
C THR A 201 -2.17 9.33 -5.96
N ASN A 202 -3.17 9.82 -5.23
CA ASN A 202 -3.23 11.15 -4.64
C ASN A 202 -3.20 11.10 -3.10
N ASP A 203 -3.10 9.92 -2.49
CA ASP A 203 -3.09 9.75 -1.03
C ASP A 203 -1.67 9.93 -0.50
N THR A 204 -1.42 11.05 0.19
CA THR A 204 -0.09 11.36 0.76
C THR A 204 0.29 10.46 1.94
N THR A 205 -0.62 9.58 2.39
CA THR A 205 -0.29 8.50 3.32
C THR A 205 0.62 7.46 2.68
N ILE A 206 0.62 7.32 1.34
CA ILE A 206 1.44 6.35 0.59
C ILE A 206 2.76 7.01 0.15
#